data_AF-A0A5K1JUJ8-F1
#
_entry.id   AF-A0A5K1JUJ8-F1
#
_cell.length_a   1.000
_cell.length_b   1.000
_cell.length_c   1.000
_cell.angle_alpha   90.00
_cell.angle_beta   90.00
_cell.angle_gamma   90.00
#
_symmetry.space_group_name_H-M   'P 1'
#
loop_
_entity.id
_entity.type
_entity.pdbx_description
1 polymer ?
#
loop_
_entity_poly.entity_id
_entity_poly.type
_entity_poly.pdbx_seq_one_letter_code
_entity_poly.pdbx_strand_id
1 'polypeptide(L)'
;MLSNYIDGATESDVGDLFDTDYPDDPTQGSPFGTGILYAIPPQYKRLAAIQGDLVFQAPRRFFVEQTYDRQPTWSFLSKRAPGLPRLGAYHGSDLTNNIYAPGDMTDYLIHFVNHGDPNGAENNLIDWPQYDTETRPQMTFVDDDDTPLVITNDTYRVNGFNKLTELSFQFPL
;
A
#
# COMPACT_ATOMS: atom_id res chain seq x y z
N MET A 1 -7.26 29.18 8.96
CA MET A 1 -6.50 28.12 8.27
C MET A 1 -7.17 26.81 8.56
N LEU A 2 -7.56 26.07 7.52
CA LEU A 2 -8.07 24.71 7.66
C LEU A 2 -6.85 23.78 7.48
N SER A 3 -6.13 23.47 8.57
CA SER A 3 -5.09 22.45 8.56
C SER A 3 -5.72 21.12 8.92
N ASN A 4 -5.62 20.11 8.07
CA ASN A 4 -6.03 18.75 8.42
C ASN A 4 -5.15 17.65 7.78
N TYR A 5 -4.24 17.98 6.85
CA TYR A 5 -3.36 16.99 6.22
C TYR A 5 -1.94 17.47 5.95
N ILE A 6 -1.77 18.68 5.42
CA ILE A 6 -0.47 19.23 5.06
C ILE A 6 -0.42 20.67 5.57
N ASP A 7 0.32 20.93 6.65
CA ASP A 7 0.37 22.25 7.28
C ASP A 7 1.12 23.24 6.39
N GLY A 8 0.59 24.45 6.26
CA GLY A 8 1.17 25.51 5.41
C GLY A 8 0.88 25.40 3.90
N ALA A 9 0.28 24.31 3.41
CA ALA A 9 -0.12 24.20 2.00
C ALA A 9 -1.31 25.10 1.65
N THR A 10 -1.24 25.76 0.50
CA THR A 10 -2.35 26.53 -0.08
C THR A 10 -3.18 25.68 -1.03
N GLU A 11 -4.37 26.17 -1.40
CA GLU A 11 -5.19 25.51 -2.43
C GLU A 11 -4.43 25.37 -3.77
N SER A 12 -3.56 26.32 -4.10
CA SER A 12 -2.74 26.24 -5.32
C SER A 12 -1.65 25.18 -5.24
N ASP A 13 -1.13 24.87 -4.04
CA ASP A 13 -0.12 23.82 -3.88
C ASP A 13 -0.75 22.43 -4.07
N VAL A 14 -1.95 22.25 -3.50
CA VAL A 14 -2.75 21.03 -3.64
C VAL A 14 -3.22 20.84 -5.09
N GLY A 15 -3.62 21.94 -5.73
CA GLY A 15 -4.12 21.93 -7.10
C GLY A 15 -5.33 21.00 -7.26
N ASP A 16 -5.35 20.26 -8.36
CA ASP A 16 -6.48 19.39 -8.71
C ASP A 16 -6.43 18.01 -8.04
N LEU A 17 -5.52 17.77 -7.09
CA LEU A 17 -5.33 16.47 -6.41
C LEU A 17 -6.66 15.83 -5.96
N PHE A 18 -7.52 16.66 -5.35
CA PHE A 18 -8.82 16.23 -4.85
C PHE A 18 -9.82 16.02 -5.99
N ASP A 19 -9.74 16.77 -7.08
CA ASP A 19 -10.71 16.67 -8.17
C ASP A 19 -10.36 15.56 -9.16
N THR A 20 -9.08 15.21 -9.31
CA THR A 20 -8.59 14.24 -10.30
C THR A 20 -8.13 12.92 -9.69
N ASP A 21 -7.24 12.95 -8.71
CA ASP A 21 -6.55 11.75 -8.23
C ASP A 21 -7.25 11.09 -7.03
N TYR A 22 -7.96 11.89 -6.23
CA TYR A 22 -8.78 11.45 -5.10
C TYR A 22 -10.19 12.03 -5.18
N PRO A 23 -11.01 11.67 -6.18
CA PRO A 23 -12.36 12.20 -6.32
C PRO A 23 -13.27 11.79 -5.15
N ASP A 24 -14.41 12.47 -5.02
CA ASP A 24 -15.43 12.13 -4.03
C ASP A 24 -16.29 10.91 -4.39
N ASP A 25 -16.07 10.31 -5.57
CA ASP A 25 -16.66 9.04 -5.98
C ASP A 25 -16.25 7.93 -4.98
N PRO A 26 -17.21 7.36 -4.22
CA PRO A 26 -16.92 6.35 -3.21
C PRO A 26 -16.34 5.05 -3.77
N THR A 27 -16.48 4.78 -5.07
CA THR A 27 -15.89 3.60 -5.70
C THR A 27 -14.36 3.66 -5.79
N GLN A 28 -13.79 4.87 -5.76
CA GLN A 28 -12.35 5.11 -5.86
C GLN A 28 -11.62 5.14 -4.50
N GLY A 29 -12.36 5.24 -3.39
CA GLY A 29 -11.78 5.38 -2.06
C GLY A 29 -11.51 4.06 -1.31
N SER A 30 -10.88 4.17 -0.14
CA SER A 30 -10.54 3.04 0.76
C SER A 30 -11.69 2.74 1.76
N PRO A 31 -12.07 1.48 2.03
CA PRO A 31 -11.48 0.23 1.54
C PRO A 31 -11.64 0.06 0.03
N PHE A 32 -10.51 -0.14 -0.65
CA PHE A 32 -10.47 -0.23 -2.11
C PHE A 32 -11.20 -1.48 -2.61
N GLY A 33 -11.79 -1.43 -3.81
CA GLY A 33 -12.47 -2.57 -4.42
C GLY A 33 -13.84 -2.92 -3.82
N THR A 34 -14.36 -2.12 -2.89
CA THR A 34 -15.67 -2.35 -2.22
C THR A 34 -16.84 -1.61 -2.87
N GLY A 35 -16.63 -0.97 -4.02
CA GLY A 35 -17.65 -0.15 -4.69
C GLY A 35 -18.19 0.95 -3.76
N ILE A 36 -19.51 1.06 -3.66
CA ILE A 36 -20.18 2.05 -2.81
C ILE A 36 -20.30 1.64 -1.33
N LEU A 37 -19.91 0.41 -0.98
CA LEU A 37 -20.01 -0.06 0.39
C LEU A 37 -19.13 0.76 1.33
N TYR A 38 -19.60 0.95 2.56
CA TYR A 38 -18.88 1.65 3.64
C TYR A 38 -18.64 3.15 3.41
N ALA A 39 -19.26 3.77 2.42
CA ALA A 39 -19.19 5.21 2.14
C ALA A 39 -19.98 6.09 3.14
N ILE A 40 -19.96 5.74 4.43
CA ILE A 40 -20.67 6.45 5.50
C ILE A 40 -19.70 6.64 6.68
N PRO A 41 -19.43 7.88 7.11
CA PRO A 41 -20.00 9.15 6.59
C PRO A 41 -19.53 9.49 5.16
N PRO A 42 -20.16 10.47 4.48
CA PRO A 42 -19.63 11.02 3.23
C PRO A 42 -18.15 11.41 3.39
N GLN A 43 -17.38 11.31 2.31
CA GLN A 43 -15.92 11.53 2.28
C GLN A 43 -15.07 10.52 3.08
N TYR A 44 -15.66 9.61 3.89
CA TYR A 44 -14.88 8.62 4.65
C TYR A 44 -13.87 7.87 3.78
N LYS A 45 -14.33 7.32 2.65
CA LYS A 45 -13.47 6.51 1.79
C LYS A 45 -12.39 7.32 1.08
N ARG A 46 -12.73 8.55 0.69
CA ARG A 46 -11.79 9.49 0.05
C ARG A 46 -10.66 9.86 1.01
N LEU A 47 -11.02 10.27 2.23
CA LEU A 47 -10.07 10.65 3.27
C LEU A 47 -9.21 9.46 3.71
N ALA A 48 -9.79 8.27 3.83
CA ALA A 48 -9.04 7.05 4.13
C ALA A 48 -8.02 6.69 3.02
N ALA A 49 -8.35 6.91 1.75
CA ALA A 49 -7.41 6.71 0.64
C ALA A 49 -6.26 7.73 0.69
N ILE A 50 -6.58 9.02 0.83
CA ILE A 50 -5.58 10.11 0.92
C ILE A 50 -4.64 9.85 2.09
N GLN A 51 -5.16 9.56 3.28
CA GLN A 51 -4.35 9.39 4.48
C GLN A 51 -3.44 8.16 4.39
N GLY A 52 -3.95 7.03 3.90
CA GLY A 52 -3.16 5.81 3.72
C GLY A 52 -2.05 5.99 2.68
N ASP A 53 -2.33 6.72 1.61
CA ASP A 53 -1.34 6.97 0.57
C ASP A 53 -0.29 8.01 0.99
N LEU A 54 -0.70 9.11 1.63
CA LEU A 54 0.19 10.18 2.10
C LEU A 54 1.19 9.67 3.13
N VAL A 55 0.74 8.87 4.10
CA VAL A 55 1.59 8.45 5.23
C VAL A 55 2.37 7.17 4.93
N PHE A 56 1.83 6.26 4.10
CA PHE A 56 2.43 4.92 3.92
C PHE A 56 2.76 4.60 2.47
N GLN A 57 1.78 4.62 1.55
CA GLN A 57 1.99 4.00 0.23
C GLN A 57 2.86 4.85 -0.72
N ALA A 58 2.66 6.16 -0.76
CA ALA A 58 3.50 7.05 -1.57
C ALA A 58 4.94 7.10 -1.05
N PRO A 59 5.20 7.26 0.27
CA PRO A 59 6.54 7.15 0.82
C PRO A 59 7.18 5.78 0.56
N ARG A 60 6.45 4.67 0.71
CA ARG A 60 6.96 3.32 0.40
C ARG A 60 7.40 3.23 -1.06
N ARG A 61 6.54 3.59 -2.02
CA ARG A 61 6.88 3.50 -3.45
C ARG A 61 8.08 4.38 -3.79
N PHE A 62 8.08 5.63 -3.33
CA PHE A 62 9.23 6.53 -3.50
C PHE A 62 10.51 5.90 -2.95
N PHE A 63 10.48 5.40 -1.72
CA PHE A 63 11.64 4.79 -1.07
C PHE A 63 12.21 3.63 -1.89
N VAL A 64 11.38 2.65 -2.28
CA VAL A 64 11.87 1.49 -3.02
C VAL A 64 12.39 1.87 -4.42
N GLU A 65 11.74 2.81 -5.11
CA GLU A 65 12.22 3.32 -6.41
C GLU A 65 13.57 4.04 -6.30
N GLN A 66 13.90 4.61 -5.14
CA GLN A 66 15.21 5.23 -4.90
C GLN A 66 16.30 4.24 -4.47
N THR A 67 15.96 3.01 -4.06
CA THR A 67 16.95 2.09 -3.45
C THR A 67 17.09 0.74 -4.15
N TYR A 68 16.17 0.35 -5.03
CA TYR A 68 16.12 -1.00 -5.62
C TYR A 68 17.41 -1.41 -6.35
N ASP A 69 18.14 -0.46 -6.93
CA ASP A 69 19.37 -0.69 -7.70
C ASP A 69 20.64 -0.73 -6.84
N ARG A 70 20.53 -0.40 -5.55
CA ARG A 70 21.63 -0.36 -4.58
C ARG A 70 21.68 -1.56 -3.66
N GLN A 71 20.54 -2.22 -3.46
CA GLN A 71 20.42 -3.43 -2.64
C GLN A 71 19.21 -4.25 -3.10
N PRO A 72 19.29 -5.59 -3.06
CA PRO A 72 18.14 -6.45 -3.29
C PRO A 72 16.95 -5.99 -2.45
N THR A 73 15.84 -5.68 -3.13
CA THR A 73 14.66 -5.07 -2.51
C THR A 73 13.44 -5.85 -2.94
N TRP A 74 12.52 -6.10 -2.01
CA TRP A 74 11.25 -6.77 -2.26
C TRP A 74 10.12 -5.93 -1.67
N SER A 75 9.01 -5.81 -2.39
CA SER A 75 7.82 -5.08 -1.93
C SER A 75 6.63 -6.03 -1.81
N PHE A 76 5.73 -5.76 -0.86
CA PHE A 76 4.46 -6.46 -0.75
C PHE A 76 3.26 -5.53 -0.56
N LEU A 77 2.08 -6.08 -0.85
CA LEU A 77 0.77 -5.54 -0.53
C LEU A 77 -0.07 -6.62 0.14
N SER A 78 -0.57 -6.37 1.35
CA SER A 78 -1.58 -7.26 1.94
C SER A 78 -2.98 -6.76 1.59
N LYS A 79 -3.79 -7.64 1.00
CA LYS A 79 -5.23 -7.48 0.82
C LYS A 79 -6.04 -8.37 1.76
N ARG A 80 -5.37 -9.05 2.70
CA ARG A 80 -6.02 -9.88 3.72
C ARG A 80 -6.73 -9.01 4.75
N ALA A 81 -8.05 -9.15 4.86
CA ALA A 81 -8.92 -8.30 5.65
C ALA A 81 -9.57 -9.11 6.78
N PRO A 82 -9.05 -9.05 8.03
CA PRO A 82 -9.44 -9.97 9.09
C PRO A 82 -10.81 -9.65 9.72
N GLY A 83 -11.89 -9.80 8.96
CA GLY A 83 -13.27 -9.82 9.48
C GLY A 83 -13.83 -8.46 9.91
N LEU A 84 -13.19 -7.35 9.53
CA LEU A 84 -13.69 -5.98 9.75
C LEU A 84 -14.01 -5.29 8.40
N PRO A 85 -15.20 -5.55 7.80
CA PRO A 85 -15.45 -5.17 6.41
C PRO A 85 -15.33 -3.67 6.13
N ARG A 86 -15.65 -2.82 7.11
CA ARG A 86 -15.53 -1.36 7.00
C ARG A 86 -14.09 -0.86 6.93
N LEU A 87 -13.14 -1.62 7.46
CA LEU A 87 -11.72 -1.21 7.55
C LEU A 87 -10.86 -1.88 6.47
N GLY A 88 -11.33 -2.99 5.88
CA GLY A 88 -10.54 -3.76 4.92
C GLY A 88 -9.28 -4.34 5.54
N ALA A 89 -8.20 -4.41 4.75
CA ALA A 89 -6.85 -4.68 5.22
C ALA A 89 -6.27 -3.39 5.85
N TYR A 90 -6.56 -3.19 7.13
CA TYR A 90 -6.27 -1.94 7.84
C TYR A 90 -4.87 -1.90 8.43
N HIS A 91 -4.45 -0.73 8.89
CA HIS A 91 -3.13 -0.55 9.50
C HIS A 91 -2.93 -1.46 10.73
N GLY A 92 -1.93 -2.34 10.67
CA GLY A 92 -1.61 -3.31 11.72
C GLY A 92 -2.38 -4.64 11.62
N SER A 93 -3.26 -4.83 10.63
CA SER A 93 -3.99 -6.08 10.45
C SER A 93 -3.11 -7.27 10.10
N ASP A 94 -1.92 -7.01 9.56
CA ASP A 94 -0.86 -7.96 9.25
C ASP A 94 -0.15 -8.51 10.49
N LEU A 95 -0.24 -7.86 11.65
CA LEU A 95 0.49 -8.28 12.84
C LEU A 95 -0.02 -9.61 13.42
N THR A 96 -1.33 -9.74 13.67
CA THR A 96 -1.85 -10.83 14.51
C THR A 96 -2.10 -12.14 13.77
N ASN A 97 -2.38 -12.08 12.46
CA ASN A 97 -2.71 -13.26 11.63
C ASN A 97 -1.72 -13.45 10.47
N ASN A 98 -0.58 -12.74 10.50
CA ASN A 98 0.48 -12.92 9.51
C ASN A 98 1.85 -12.85 10.19
N ILE A 99 2.39 -11.65 10.45
CA ILE A 99 3.77 -11.44 10.90
C ILE A 99 4.10 -12.10 12.26
N TYR A 100 3.16 -12.12 13.21
CA TYR A 100 3.34 -12.76 14.53
C TYR A 100 2.62 -14.10 14.68
N ALA A 101 2.26 -14.74 13.55
CA ALA A 101 1.63 -16.06 13.52
C ALA A 101 2.35 -16.96 12.50
N PRO A 102 2.28 -18.30 12.63
CA PRO A 102 2.76 -19.19 11.57
C PRO A 102 1.99 -18.96 10.27
N GLY A 103 2.68 -18.91 9.14
CA GLY A 103 2.09 -18.67 7.81
C GLY A 103 3.11 -18.15 6.81
N ASP A 104 2.66 -17.97 5.58
CA ASP A 104 3.50 -17.62 4.42
C ASP A 104 4.42 -16.39 4.62
N MET A 105 3.92 -15.27 5.16
CA MET A 105 4.76 -14.10 5.44
C MET A 105 5.85 -14.44 6.45
N THR A 106 5.52 -15.19 7.51
CA THR A 106 6.50 -15.58 8.52
C THR A 106 7.57 -16.49 7.92
N ASP A 107 7.20 -17.39 7.01
CA ASP A 107 8.15 -18.22 6.29
C ASP A 107 9.06 -17.36 5.39
N TYR A 108 8.52 -16.43 4.59
CA TYR A 108 9.32 -15.46 3.81
C TYR A 108 10.27 -14.63 4.70
N LEU A 109 9.81 -14.17 5.87
CA LEU A 109 10.64 -13.41 6.82
C LEU A 109 11.75 -14.27 7.43
N ILE A 110 11.47 -15.54 7.74
CA ILE A 110 12.47 -16.50 8.23
C ILE A 110 13.55 -16.72 7.18
N HIS A 111 13.18 -16.93 5.90
CA HIS A 111 14.15 -17.04 4.80
C HIS A 111 15.00 -15.78 4.69
N PHE A 112 14.38 -14.60 4.69
CA PHE A 112 15.09 -13.34 4.59
C PHE A 112 16.10 -13.13 5.73
N VAL A 113 15.72 -13.45 6.97
CA VAL A 113 16.62 -13.33 8.13
C VAL A 113 17.81 -14.29 8.05
N ASN A 114 17.62 -15.50 7.51
CA ASN A 114 18.68 -16.50 7.43
C ASN A 114 19.58 -16.35 6.18
N HIS A 115 19.05 -15.78 5.10
CA HIS A 115 19.68 -15.83 3.78
C HIS A 115 19.83 -14.47 3.08
N GLY A 116 19.18 -13.41 3.57
CA GLY A 116 19.12 -12.12 2.89
C GLY A 116 18.24 -12.12 1.62
N ASP A 117 17.46 -13.18 1.43
CA ASP A 117 16.53 -13.39 0.32
C ASP A 117 15.27 -14.05 0.89
N PRO A 118 14.05 -13.51 0.65
CA PRO A 118 12.83 -14.13 1.16
C PRO A 118 12.54 -15.49 0.50
N ASN A 119 13.15 -15.80 -0.65
CA ASN A 119 12.87 -17.04 -1.37
C ASN A 119 13.55 -18.26 -0.72
N GLY A 120 12.82 -19.37 -0.67
CA GLY A 120 13.28 -20.61 -0.06
C GLY A 120 12.54 -21.84 -0.57
N ALA A 121 13.12 -23.02 -0.34
CA ALA A 121 12.56 -24.30 -0.79
C ALA A 121 11.41 -24.74 0.14
N GLU A 122 10.21 -24.24 -0.11
CA GLU A 122 8.98 -24.66 0.59
C GLU A 122 7.82 -24.84 -0.39
N ASN A 123 6.98 -25.86 -0.15
CA ASN A 123 5.94 -26.28 -1.11
C ASN A 123 4.81 -25.25 -1.32
N ASN A 124 4.71 -24.23 -0.45
CA ASN A 124 3.58 -23.29 -0.42
C ASN A 124 3.98 -21.83 -0.70
N LEU A 125 5.27 -21.57 -0.92
CA LEU A 125 5.75 -20.24 -1.31
C LEU A 125 5.90 -20.19 -2.82
N ILE A 126 5.62 -19.03 -3.41
CA ILE A 126 5.99 -18.72 -4.79
C ILE A 126 7.22 -17.82 -4.80
N ASP A 127 7.91 -17.75 -5.94
CA ASP A 127 9.03 -16.83 -6.09
C ASP A 127 8.56 -15.38 -5.88
N TRP A 128 9.15 -14.70 -4.89
CA TRP A 128 9.00 -13.28 -4.64
C TRP A 128 10.05 -12.53 -5.47
N PRO A 129 9.63 -11.88 -6.58
CA PRO A 129 10.55 -11.17 -7.45
C PRO A 129 11.16 -9.96 -6.74
N GLN A 130 12.45 -9.72 -7.00
CA GLN A 130 13.09 -8.47 -6.62
C GLN A 130 12.42 -7.30 -7.36
N TYR A 131 12.26 -6.20 -6.66
CA TYR A 131 11.66 -4.99 -7.19
C TYR A 131 12.56 -4.35 -8.24
N ASP A 132 11.94 -3.89 -9.32
CA ASP A 132 12.57 -3.09 -10.37
C ASP A 132 11.60 -1.99 -10.82
N THR A 133 12.09 -0.97 -11.51
CA THR A 133 11.23 0.14 -11.97
C THR A 133 10.61 -0.07 -13.36
N GLU A 134 10.95 -1.15 -14.05
CA GLU A 134 10.37 -1.49 -15.37
C GLU A 134 8.99 -2.13 -15.19
N THR A 135 8.91 -3.17 -14.37
CA THR A 135 7.70 -3.95 -14.11
C THR A 135 7.07 -3.64 -12.74
N ARG A 136 7.85 -3.13 -11.77
CA ARG A 136 7.42 -2.83 -10.39
C ARG A 136 6.74 -4.03 -9.71
N PRO A 137 7.35 -5.22 -9.70
CA PRO A 137 6.68 -6.40 -9.20
C PRO A 137 6.62 -6.36 -7.66
N GLN A 138 5.53 -6.88 -7.10
CA GLN A 138 5.36 -7.03 -5.66
C GLN A 138 4.56 -8.29 -5.31
N MET A 139 4.86 -8.88 -4.16
CA MET A 139 4.05 -9.95 -3.58
C MET A 139 2.71 -9.38 -3.11
N THR A 140 1.59 -9.99 -3.48
CA THR A 140 0.27 -9.65 -2.93
C THR A 140 -0.31 -10.83 -2.18
N PHE A 141 -0.60 -10.60 -0.91
CA PHE A 141 -1.27 -11.56 -0.04
C PHE A 141 -2.78 -11.33 -0.13
N VAL A 142 -3.54 -12.36 -0.48
CA VAL A 142 -5.00 -12.28 -0.64
C VAL A 142 -5.71 -13.30 0.26
N ASP A 143 -7.00 -13.06 0.54
CA ASP A 143 -7.89 -14.01 1.21
C ASP A 143 -8.54 -14.92 0.15
N ASP A 144 -7.73 -15.75 -0.49
CA ASP A 144 -8.15 -16.79 -1.44
C ASP A 144 -7.50 -18.11 -1.02
N ASP A 145 -8.33 -19.12 -0.71
CA ASP A 145 -7.86 -20.38 -0.13
C ASP A 145 -7.00 -21.20 -1.12
N ASP A 146 -7.22 -21.04 -2.43
CA ASP A 146 -6.51 -21.77 -3.47
C ASP A 146 -5.26 -21.02 -3.95
N THR A 147 -5.31 -19.68 -3.96
CA THR A 147 -4.26 -18.79 -4.49
C THR A 147 -3.94 -17.63 -3.54
N PRO A 148 -3.45 -17.91 -2.32
CA PRO A 148 -3.24 -16.89 -1.28
C PRO A 148 -2.09 -15.91 -1.57
N LEU A 149 -1.24 -16.23 -2.55
CA LEU A 149 -0.05 -15.48 -2.98
C LEU A 149 -0.13 -15.17 -4.47
N VAL A 150 -0.01 -13.90 -4.83
CA VAL A 150 -0.11 -13.43 -6.22
C VAL A 150 0.94 -12.36 -6.51
N ILE A 151 1.65 -12.48 -7.63
CA ILE A 151 2.51 -11.38 -8.10
C ILE A 151 1.66 -10.34 -8.83
N THR A 152 1.76 -9.09 -8.39
CA THR A 152 1.10 -7.93 -9.01
C THR A 152 2.10 -6.81 -9.24
N ASN A 153 1.68 -5.78 -9.97
CA ASN A 153 2.53 -4.63 -10.24
C ASN A 153 2.11 -3.44 -9.35
N ASP A 154 3.09 -2.79 -8.76
CA ASP A 154 2.95 -1.59 -7.93
C ASP A 154 2.75 -0.33 -8.80
N THR A 155 1.70 -0.34 -9.63
CA THR A 155 1.37 0.70 -10.63
C THR A 155 0.05 1.40 -10.37
N TYR A 156 -0.56 1.19 -9.20
CA TYR A 156 -1.83 1.81 -8.81
C TYR A 156 -1.63 3.27 -8.36
N ARG A 157 -2.59 4.14 -8.66
CA ARG A 157 -2.69 5.54 -8.16
C ARG A 157 -1.40 6.37 -8.35
N VAL A 158 -0.68 6.17 -9.46
CA VAL A 158 0.64 6.80 -9.72
C VAL A 158 0.61 8.33 -9.59
N ASN A 159 -0.36 9.00 -10.21
CA ASN A 159 -0.45 10.47 -10.18
C ASN A 159 -0.63 11.00 -8.75
N GLY A 160 -1.58 10.41 -8.01
CA GLY A 160 -1.79 10.73 -6.60
C GLY A 160 -0.54 10.53 -5.76
N PHE A 161 0.21 9.45 -5.98
CA PHE A 161 1.44 9.18 -5.22
C PHE A 161 2.53 10.21 -5.52
N ASN A 162 2.71 10.55 -6.80
CA ASN A 162 3.68 11.55 -7.22
C ASN A 162 3.36 12.91 -6.60
N LYS A 163 2.09 13.32 -6.63
CA LYS A 163 1.65 14.61 -6.07
C LYS A 163 1.76 14.65 -4.54
N LEU A 164 1.38 13.58 -3.84
CA LEU A 164 1.53 13.49 -2.38
C LEU A 164 3.01 13.48 -1.95
N THR A 165 3.88 12.84 -2.74
CA THR A 165 5.33 12.85 -2.50
C THR A 165 5.91 14.25 -2.70
N GLU A 166 5.55 14.95 -3.78
CA GLU A 166 5.94 16.35 -4.02
C GLU A 166 5.54 17.25 -2.85
N LEU A 167 4.27 17.16 -2.44
CA LEU A 167 3.74 17.93 -1.32
C LEU A 167 4.48 17.63 -0.01
N SER A 168 4.81 16.37 0.27
CA SER A 168 5.53 15.97 1.49
C SER A 168 6.96 16.50 1.54
N PHE A 169 7.60 16.73 0.39
CA PHE A 169 8.91 17.39 0.34
C PHE A 169 8.82 18.89 0.60
N GLN A 170 7.78 19.55 0.08
CA GLN A 170 7.57 20.98 0.26
C GLN A 170 7.05 21.33 1.67
N PHE A 171 6.21 20.45 2.22
CA PHE A 171 5.52 20.61 3.49
C PHE A 171 5.64 19.31 4.31
N PRO A 172 6.73 19.15 5.06
CA PRO A 172 6.94 17.97 5.89
C PRO A 172 5.81 17.78 6.92
N LEU A 173 5.42 16.52 7.14
CA LEU A 173 4.40 16.11 8.12
C LEU A 173 4.84 16.27 9.57
#